data_AF-A0A9E3D4L1-F1
#
_entry.id   AF-A0A9E3D4L1-F1
#
_cell.length_a   1.000
_cell.length_b   1.000
_cell.length_c   1.000
_cell.angle_alpha   90.00
_cell.angle_beta   90.00
_cell.angle_gamma   90.00
#
_symmetry.space_group_name_H-M   'P 1'
#
loop_
_entity.id
_entity.type
_entity.pdbx_description
1 polymer ?
#
loop_
_entity_poly.entity_id
_entity_poly.type
_entity_poly.pdbx_seq_one_letter_code
_entity_poly.pdbx_strand_id
1 'polypeptide(L)' 'MDVVEDFEELREIYGPPNERSLKKQLSRFDKHCRAFIARSPFLVIASSDPSGRCDASPKG' A
#
# COMPACT_ATOMS: atom_id res chain seq x y z
N MET A 1 -20.13 10.22 3.78
CA MET A 1 -19.10 9.69 2.87
C MET A 1 -19.43 8.23 2.75
N ASP A 2 -19.94 7.82 1.59
CA ASP A 2 -20.40 6.46 1.39
C ASP A 2 -19.20 5.53 1.35
N VAL A 3 -19.32 4.39 2.04
CA VAL A 3 -18.28 3.37 2.09
C VAL A 3 -18.44 2.49 0.87
N VAL A 4 -17.38 2.34 0.08
CA VAL A 4 -17.33 1.41 -1.04
C VAL A 4 -17.09 0.01 -0.49
N GLU A 5 -18.04 -0.91 -0.69
CA GLU A 5 -18.01 -2.25 -0.06
C GLU A 5 -17.38 -3.33 -0.95
N ASP A 6 -17.31 -3.11 -2.26
CA ASP A 6 -16.70 -4.05 -3.19
C ASP A 6 -15.88 -3.40 -4.32
N PHE A 7 -15.17 -4.24 -5.06
CA PHE A 7 -14.24 -3.80 -6.10
C PHE A 7 -14.95 -3.28 -7.36
N GLU A 8 -16.15 -3.77 -7.67
CA GLU A 8 -16.87 -3.36 -8.88
C GLU A 8 -17.43 -1.95 -8.71
N GLU A 9 -17.98 -1.63 -7.53
CA GLU A 9 -18.39 -0.27 -7.18
C GLU A 9 -17.21 0.72 -7.29
N LEU A 10 -16.02 0.31 -6.83
CA LEU A 10 -14.81 1.13 -6.99
C LEU A 10 -14.47 1.38 -8.47
N ARG A 11 -14.74 0.41 -9.35
CA ARG A 11 -14.48 0.51 -10.80
C ARG A 11 -15.49 1.39 -11.51
N GLU A 12 -16.72 1.48 -11.03
CA GLU A 12 -17.69 2.45 -11.57
C GLU A 12 -17.24 3.89 -11.30
N ILE A 13 -16.62 4.15 -10.14
CA ILE A 13 -16.13 5.48 -9.76
C ILE A 13 -14.85 5.85 -10.51
N TYR A 14 -13.87 4.95 -10.57
CA TYR A 14 -12.52 5.26 -11.06
C TYR A 14 -12.17 4.68 -12.45
N GLY A 15 -12.98 3.77 -12.98
CA GLY A 15 -12.69 3.01 -14.20
C GLY A 15 -11.52 2.03 -14.04
N PRO A 16 -11.14 1.31 -15.12
CA PRO A 16 -9.94 0.48 -15.13
C PRO A 16 -8.67 1.34 -15.04
N PRO A 17 -7.59 0.83 -14.41
CA PRO A 17 -6.35 1.58 -14.32
C PRO A 17 -5.69 1.68 -15.70
N ASN A 18 -5.07 2.83 -16.00
CA ASN A 18 -4.33 2.97 -17.25
C ASN A 18 -3.06 2.10 -17.27
N GLU A 19 -2.57 1.80 -18.48
CA GLU A 19 -1.42 0.91 -18.70
C GLU A 19 -0.16 1.37 -17.94
N ARG A 20 0.10 2.69 -17.90
CA ARG A 20 1.25 3.24 -17.19
C ARG A 20 1.17 3.01 -15.67
N SER A 21 -0.03 3.14 -15.10
CA SER A 21 -0.29 2.90 -13.68
C SER A 21 -0.11 1.44 -13.31
N LEU A 22 -0.43 0.51 -14.23
CA LEU A 22 -0.13 -0.91 -14.06
C LEU A 22 1.37 -1.18 -14.15
N LYS A 23 2.06 -0.63 -15.16
CA LYS A 23 3.50 -0.84 -15.38
C LYS A 23 4.40 -0.35 -14.24
N LYS A 24 3.97 0.67 -13.48
CA LYS A 24 4.75 1.20 -12.34
C LYS A 24 4.56 0.42 -11.03
N GLN A 25 3.74 -0.62 -11.00
CA GLN A 25 3.55 -1.44 -9.81
C GLN A 25 4.70 -2.44 -9.65
N LEU A 26 5.17 -2.61 -8.41
CA LEU A 26 6.15 -3.63 -8.05
C LEU A 26 5.49 -4.62 -7.08
N SER A 27 5.41 -5.89 -7.47
CA SER A 27 4.89 -6.96 -6.59
C SER A 27 5.87 -7.36 -5.48
N ARG A 28 7.12 -6.91 -5.57
CA ARG A 28 8.18 -7.14 -4.60
C ARG A 28 9.12 -5.95 -4.58
N PHE A 29 9.70 -5.65 -3.43
CA PHE A 29 10.77 -4.65 -3.31
C PHE A 29 11.92 -5.00 -4.24
N ASP A 30 12.32 -4.06 -5.08
CA ASP A 30 13.47 -4.20 -5.97
C ASP A 30 14.79 -3.92 -5.21
N LYS A 31 15.91 -3.83 -5.95
CA LYS A 31 17.21 -3.52 -5.36
C LYS A 31 17.27 -2.14 -4.71
N HIS A 32 16.54 -1.16 -5.23
CA HIS A 32 16.54 0.22 -4.74
C HIS A 32 15.73 0.32 -3.44
N CYS A 33 14.53 -0.25 -3.40
CA CYS A 33 13.72 -0.35 -2.19
C CYS A 33 14.48 -1.03 -1.05
N ARG A 34 15.10 -2.19 -1.32
CA ARG A 34 15.88 -2.92 -0.30
C ARG A 34 17.09 -2.12 0.19
N ALA A 35 17.81 -1.46 -0.73
CA ALA A 35 18.95 -0.62 -0.40
C ALA A 35 18.57 0.59 0.46
N PHE A 36 17.39 1.18 0.21
CA PHE A 36 16.85 2.26 1.02
C PHE A 36 16.53 1.78 2.44
N ILE A 37 15.73 0.71 2.56
CA ILE A 37 15.35 0.12 3.85
C ILE A 37 16.59 -0.25 4.69
N ALA A 38 17.59 -0.89 4.08
CA ALA A 38 18.82 -1.30 4.78
C ALA A 38 19.65 -0.12 5.32
N ARG A 39 19.44 1.10 4.83
CA ARG A 39 20.11 2.32 5.30
C ARG A 39 19.26 3.13 6.26
N SER A 40 18.05 2.70 6.56
CA SER A 40 17.14 3.38 7.47
C SER A 40 17.35 2.84 8.89
N PRO A 41 18.02 3.59 9.79
CA PRO A 41 18.17 3.20 11.21
C PRO A 41 16.86 3.36 12.00
N PHE A 42 15.79 3.75 11.33
CA PHE A 42 14.47 3.95 11.89
C PHE A 42 13.45 3.87 10.75
N LEU A 43 12.39 3.08 10.95
CA LEU A 43 11.23 2.99 10.08
C LEU A 43 9.97 2.83 10.95
N VAL A 44 8.80 3.14 10.40
CA VAL A 44 7.52 2.90 11.09
C VAL A 44 6.71 1.91 10.25
N ILE A 45 6.20 0.86 10.89
CA ILE A 45 5.32 -0.11 10.24
C ILE A 45 3.92 0.04 10.82
N ALA A 46 2.94 0.18 9.95
CA ALA A 46 1.53 0.18 10.31
C ALA A 46 0.85 -1.13 9.87
N SER A 47 -0.07 -1.62 10.70
CA SER A 47 -0.92 -2.77 10.41
C SER A 47 -2.29 -2.58 11.05
N SER A 48 -3.30 -3.30 10.57
CA SER A 48 -4.64 -3.31 11.16
C SER A 48 -5.03 -4.69 11.67
N ASP A 49 -5.81 -4.72 12.75
CA ASP A 49 -6.50 -5.94 13.19
C ASP A 49 -7.72 -6.25 12.29
N PRO A 50 -8.37 -7.43 12.43
CA PRO A 50 -9.56 -7.77 11.65
C PRO A 50 -10.77 -6.85 11.86
N SER A 51 -10.79 -6.06 12.93
CA SER A 51 -11.80 -5.04 13.20
C SER A 51 -11.44 -3.68 12.59
N GLY A 52 -10.33 -3.60 11.82
CA GLY A 52 -9.86 -2.39 11.16
C GLY A 52 -9.15 -1.41 12.09
N ARG A 53 -8.83 -1.80 13.34
CA ARG A 53 -8.05 -0.92 14.22
C ARG A 53 -6.59 -0.93 13.79
N CYS A 54 -6.09 0.24 13.42
CA CYS A 54 -4.72 0.42 12.98
C CYS A 54 -3.80 0.72 14.16
N ASP A 55 -2.61 0.12 14.14
CA ASP A 55 -1.48 0.48 15.01
C ASP A 55 -0.23 0.73 14.15
N ALA A 56 0.62 1.63 14.59
CA ALA A 56 1.87 1.98 13.93
C ALA A 56 3.02 2.00 14.93
N SER A 57 4.02 1.15 14.71
CA SER A 57 5.15 1.00 15.63
C SER A 57 6.48 1.33 14.96
N PRO A 58 7.38 2.05 15.65
CA PRO A 58 8.74 2.27 15.17
C PRO A 58 9.55 0.97 15.19
N LYS A 59 10.47 0.83 14.26
CA LYS A 59 11.49 -0.22 14.16
C LYS A 59 12.81 0.49 13.89
N GLY A 60 13.72 0.45 14.86
CA GLY A 60 15.09 0.94 14.74
C GLY A 60 16.06 -0.22 14.62
#